data_AF-A0A3A3GNJ8-F1
#
_entry.id   AF-A0A3A3GNJ8-F1
#
_cell.length_a   1.000
_cell.length_b   1.000
_cell.length_c   1.000
_cell.angle_alpha   90.00
_cell.angle_beta   90.00
_cell.angle_gamma   90.00
#
_symmetry.space_group_name_H-M   'P 1'
#
loop_
_entity.id
_entity.type
_entity.pdbx_description
1 polymer ?
#
loop_
_entity_poly.entity_id
_entity_poly.type
_entity_poly.pdbx_seq_one_letter_code
_entity_poly.pdbx_strand_id
1 'polypeptide(L)'
;MDRKILAAEAMAAGRTAKHNLKVIQENPEKIAPGKLEDAEQYLNMMITFAEEEIENARRAGRTSSLRTRLKYLVSSIVSPSRDKRKEGTV
;
A
#
# COMPACT_ATOMS: atom_id res chain seq x y z
N MET A 1 -1.61 -14.68 -0.38
CA MET A 1 -2.42 -13.60 0.21
C MET A 1 -2.22 -12.34 -0.65
N ASP A 2 -3.29 -11.61 -0.99
CA ASP A 2 -3.20 -10.42 -1.84
C ASP A 2 -2.70 -9.21 -1.03
N ARG A 3 -1.76 -8.44 -1.58
CA ARG A 3 -1.21 -7.23 -0.95
C ARG A 3 -2.30 -6.18 -0.68
N LYS A 4 -3.39 -6.18 -1.46
CA LYS A 4 -4.56 -5.31 -1.19
C LYS A 4 -5.30 -5.72 0.07
N ILE A 5 -5.41 -7.03 0.33
CA ILE A 5 -6.06 -7.56 1.53
C ILE A 5 -5.22 -7.19 2.76
N LEU A 6 -3.90 -7.39 2.70
CA LEU A 6 -2.99 -7.00 3.78
C LEU A 6 -3.06 -5.50 4.09
N ALA A 7 -3.10 -4.64 3.06
CA ALA A 7 -3.25 -3.19 3.26
C ALA A 7 -4.61 -2.81 3.89
N ALA A 8 -5.69 -3.53 3.54
CA ALA A 8 -7.01 -3.31 4.12
C ALA A 8 -7.08 -3.76 5.59
N GLU A 9 -6.46 -4.89 5.92
CA GLU A 9 -6.33 -5.40 7.29
C GLU A 9 -5.48 -4.46 8.15
N ALA A 10 -4.32 -4.02 7.64
CA ALA A 10 -3.48 -3.03 8.31
C ALA A 10 -4.23 -1.71 8.57
N MET A 11 -5.00 -1.23 7.59
CA MET A 11 -5.87 -0.07 7.76
C MET A 11 -6.94 -0.26 8.85
N ALA A 12 -7.57 -1.42 8.92
CA ALA A 12 -8.56 -1.72 9.95
C ALA A 12 -7.89 -1.75 11.34
N ALA A 13 -6.74 -2.42 11.45
CA ALA A 13 -5.96 -2.50 12.68
C ALA A 13 -5.52 -1.10 13.16
N GLY A 14 -5.01 -0.25 12.27
CA GLY A 14 -4.62 1.13 12.61
C GLY A 14 -5.78 2.00 13.10
N ARG A 15 -6.97 1.87 12.49
CA ARG A 15 -8.18 2.58 12.96
C ARG A 15 -8.58 2.14 14.37
N THR A 16 -8.58 0.84 14.61
CA THR A 16 -8.86 0.27 15.94
C THR A 16 -7.81 0.72 16.95
N ALA A 17 -6.52 0.71 16.57
CA ALA A 17 -5.45 1.15 17.44
C ALA A 17 -5.60 2.63 17.84
N LYS A 18 -5.97 3.50 16.90
CA LYS A 18 -6.25 4.92 17.18
C LYS A 18 -7.44 5.11 18.11
N HIS A 19 -8.52 4.34 17.92
CA HIS A 19 -9.66 4.38 18.83
C HIS A 19 -9.26 3.93 20.24
N ASN A 20 -8.56 2.80 20.35
CA ASN A 20 -8.11 2.26 21.62
C ASN A 20 -7.15 3.21 22.33
N LEU A 21 -6.24 3.87 21.60
CA LEU A 21 -5.32 4.85 22.16
C LEU A 21 -6.08 5.99 22.84
N LYS A 22 -7.09 6.53 22.16
CA LYS A 22 -7.95 7.56 22.72
C LYS A 22 -8.68 7.06 23.98
N VAL A 23 -9.21 5.84 23.96
CA VAL A 23 -9.94 5.26 25.09
C VAL A 23 -9.03 5.10 26.31
N ILE A 24 -7.80 4.61 26.16
CA ILE A 24 -6.88 4.40 27.28
C ILE A 24 -6.31 5.71 27.84
N GLN A 25 -6.19 6.74 27.01
CA GLN A 25 -5.80 8.08 27.44
C GLN A 25 -6.90 8.75 28.27
N GLU A 26 -8.16 8.53 27.90
CA GLU A 26 -9.32 9.03 28.64
C GLU A 26 -9.63 8.20 29.90
N ASN A 27 -9.20 6.92 29.93
CA ASN A 27 -9.54 5.95 30.98
C ASN A 27 -8.31 5.11 31.37
N PRO A 28 -7.22 5.72 31.89
CA PRO A 28 -5.98 5.01 32.19
C PRO A 28 -6.14 3.91 33.24
N GLU A 29 -7.14 4.01 34.11
CA GLU A 29 -7.49 3.04 35.15
C GLU A 29 -8.00 1.70 34.62
N LYS A 30 -8.41 1.64 33.35
CA LYS A 30 -8.84 0.39 32.68
C LYS A 30 -7.66 -0.47 32.23
N ILE A 31 -6.45 0.08 32.25
CA ILE A 31 -5.21 -0.63 31.92
C ILE A 31 -4.55 -1.13 33.19
N ALA A 32 -3.94 -2.31 33.11
CA ALA A 32 -3.19 -2.87 34.21
C ALA A 32 -2.13 -1.86 34.73
N PRO A 33 -1.95 -1.73 36.05
CA PRO A 33 -0.96 -0.81 36.62
C PRO A 33 0.44 -1.03 36.02
N GLY A 34 1.09 0.05 35.61
CA GLY A 34 2.42 0.00 34.98
C GLY A 34 2.43 -0.49 33.52
N LYS A 35 1.27 -0.74 32.89
CA LYS A 35 1.17 -1.15 31.48
C LYS A 35 0.67 -0.07 30.54
N LEU A 36 0.35 1.11 31.04
CA LEU A 36 -0.18 2.21 30.23
C LEU A 36 0.82 2.63 29.14
N GLU A 37 2.07 2.86 29.51
CA GLU A 37 3.11 3.28 28.56
C GLU A 37 3.39 2.22 27.49
N ASP A 38 3.53 0.95 27.89
CA ASP A 38 3.67 -0.18 26.96
C ASP A 38 2.49 -0.25 25.98
N ALA A 39 1.27 -0.07 26.47
CA ALA A 39 0.05 -0.11 25.66
C ALA A 39 -0.01 1.06 24.68
N GLU A 40 0.33 2.28 25.11
CA GLU A 40 0.39 3.45 24.24
C GLU A 40 1.46 3.28 23.15
N GLN A 41 2.66 2.80 23.50
CA GLN A 41 3.72 2.54 22.53
C GLN A 41 3.28 1.51 21.48
N TYR A 42 2.69 0.40 21.92
CA TYR A 42 2.19 -0.63 21.01
C TYR A 42 1.12 -0.10 20.05
N LEU A 43 0.16 0.68 20.55
CA LEU A 43 -0.91 1.25 19.73
C LEU A 43 -0.37 2.26 18.72
N ASN A 44 0.58 3.11 19.13
CA ASN A 44 1.26 4.03 18.21
C ASN A 44 2.03 3.28 17.12
N MET A 45 2.75 2.20 17.47
CA MET A 45 3.44 1.36 16.50
C MET A 45 2.46 0.76 15.47
N MET A 46 1.29 0.30 15.91
CA MET A 46 0.27 -0.24 15.00
C MET A 46 -0.32 0.82 14.06
N ILE A 47 -0.44 2.07 14.52
CA ILE A 47 -0.85 3.21 13.70
C ILE A 47 0.21 3.47 12.63
N THR A 48 1.48 3.59 13.00
CA THR A 48 2.58 3.82 12.05
C THR A 48 2.71 2.69 11.04
N PHE A 49 2.62 1.43 11.49
CA PHE A 49 2.63 0.28 10.60
C PHE A 49 1.52 0.34 9.54
N ALA A 50 0.31 0.72 9.94
CA ALA A 50 -0.81 0.86 9.01
C ALA A 50 -0.56 1.95 7.96
N GLU A 51 0.04 3.08 8.34
CA GLU A 51 0.41 4.16 7.43
C GLU A 51 1.46 3.71 6.41
N GLU A 52 2.49 2.98 6.87
CA GLU A 52 3.53 2.44 6.00
C GLU A 52 3.00 1.42 4.99
N GLU A 53 2.10 0.52 5.40
CA GLU A 53 1.51 -0.47 4.49
C GLU A 53 0.65 0.18 3.39
N ILE A 54 -0.07 1.25 3.70
CA ILE A 54 -0.82 2.03 2.69
C ILE A 54 0.15 2.60 1.64
N GLU A 55 1.24 3.23 2.10
CA GLU A 55 2.25 3.80 1.21
C GLU A 55 2.95 2.73 0.38
N ASN A 56 3.24 1.57 0.97
CA ASN A 56 3.85 0.44 0.27
C ASN A 56 2.92 -0.17 -0.79
N ALA A 57 1.64 -0.35 -0.49
CA ALA A 57 0.65 -0.80 -1.46
C ALA A 57 0.52 0.20 -2.62
N ARG A 58 0.54 1.51 -2.33
CA ARG A 58 0.50 2.59 -3.32
C ARG A 58 1.74 2.58 -4.24
N ARG A 59 2.93 2.40 -3.68
CA ARG A 59 4.20 2.28 -4.43
C ARG A 59 4.21 1.03 -5.32
N ALA A 60 3.73 -0.10 -4.80
CA ALA A 60 3.59 -1.34 -5.58
C ALA A 60 2.65 -1.17 -6.78
N GLY A 61 1.53 -0.47 -6.59
CA GLY A 61 0.63 -0.10 -7.69
C GLY A 61 1.30 0.76 -8.77
N ARG A 62 2.06 1.78 -8.35
CA ARG A 62 2.79 2.68 -9.28
C ARG A 62 3.90 1.97 -10.07
N THR A 63 4.68 1.10 -9.43
CA THR A 63 5.77 0.39 -10.09
C THR A 63 5.23 -0.62 -11.11
N SER A 64 4.11 -1.29 -10.82
CA SER A 64 3.45 -2.18 -11.77
C SER A 64 2.95 -1.45 -13.03
N SER A 65 2.33 -0.28 -12.88
CA SER A 65 1.86 0.52 -14.02
C SER A 65 3.04 1.04 -14.86
N LEU A 66 4.12 1.51 -14.22
CA LEU A 66 5.33 1.96 -14.89
C LEU A 66 5.98 0.82 -15.69
N ARG A 67 6.14 -0.37 -15.10
CA ARG A 67 6.67 -1.55 -15.79
C ARG A 67 5.86 -1.89 -17.04
N THR A 68 4.53 -1.85 -16.92
CA THR A 68 3.61 -2.13 -18.02
C THR A 68 3.78 -1.09 -19.14
N ARG A 69 3.78 0.20 -18.80
CA ARG A 69 3.97 1.30 -19.76
C ARG A 69 5.34 1.22 -20.45
N LEU A 70 6.40 0.91 -19.71
CA LEU A 70 7.75 0.76 -20.25
C LEU A 70 7.81 -0.41 -21.24
N LYS A 71 7.18 -1.55 -20.91
CA LYS A 71 7.09 -2.71 -21.81
C LYS A 71 6.36 -2.35 -23.11
N TYR A 72 5.25 -1.62 -23.03
CA TYR A 72 4.53 -1.14 -24.22
C TYR A 72 5.39 -0.19 -25.07
N LEU A 73 6.07 0.76 -24.44
CA LEU A 73 6.94 1.71 -25.14
C LEU A 73 8.09 0.99 -25.84
N VAL A 74 8.81 0.09 -25.15
CA VAL A 74 9.87 -0.72 -25.74
C VAL A 74 9.32 -1.56 -26.90
N SER A 75 8.16 -2.20 -26.74
CA SER A 75 7.52 -2.93 -27.84
C SER A 75 7.22 -2.05 -29.03
N SER A 76 6.76 -0.81 -28.82
CA SER A 76 6.43 0.13 -29.90
C SER A 76 7.66 0.65 -30.65
N ILE A 77 8.81 0.73 -29.98
CA ILE A 77 10.08 1.18 -30.58
C ILE A 77 10.76 0.02 -31.33
N VAL A 78 10.74 -1.19 -30.73
CA VAL A 78 11.48 -2.35 -31.24
C VAL A 78 10.68 -3.12 -32.29
N SER A 79 9.35 -3.00 -32.31
CA SER A 79 8.54 -3.54 -33.41
C SER A 79 8.69 -2.58 -34.59
N PRO A 80 9.34 -2.97 -35.70
CA PRO A 80 9.28 -2.16 -36.90
C PRO A 80 7.82 -1.98 -37.23
N SER A 81 7.39 -0.75 -37.51
CA SER A 81 6.12 -0.52 -38.18
C SER A 81 6.04 -1.55 -39.31
N ARG A 82 5.09 -2.49 -39.22
CA ARG A 82 4.63 -3.24 -40.40
C ARG A 82 3.93 -2.21 -41.27
N ASP A 83 4.70 -1.28 -41.82
CA ASP A 83 4.30 -0.43 -42.91
C ASP A 83 3.92 -1.43 -43.99
N LYS A 84 2.60 -1.55 -44.18
CA LYS A 84 2.02 -2.18 -45.34
C LYS A 84 2.61 -1.46 -46.54
N ARG A 85 3.71 -1.98 -47.08
CA ARG A 85 4.07 -1.77 -48.48
C ARG A 85 2.83 -2.19 -49.26
N LYS A 86 2.09 -1.22 -49.77
CA LYS A 86 1.34 -1.42 -51.00
C LYS A 86 2.42 -1.66 -52.05
N GLU A 87 2.79 -2.92 -52.23
CA GLU A 87 3.51 -3.36 -53.41
C GLU A 87 2.59 -3.00 -54.58
N GLY A 88 3.05 -2.03 -55.38
CA GLY A 88 2.54 -1.86 -56.72
C GLY A 88 2.74 -3.19 -57.44
N THR A 89 1.68 -3.72 -58.03
CA THR A 89 1.78 -4.83 -58.97
C THR A 89 0.70 -4.61 -60.03
N VAL A 90 1.20 -4.14 -61.17
CA VAL A 90 0.67 -4.16 -62.55
C VAL A 90 -0.55 -3.31 -62.85
#